data_AF-A0A1X7I0S1-F1
#
_entry.id   AF-A0A1X7I0S1-F1
#
_cell.length_a   1.000
_cell.length_b   1.000
_cell.length_c   1.000
_cell.angle_alpha   90.00
_cell.angle_beta   90.00
_cell.angle_gamma   90.00
#
_symmetry.space_group_name_H-M   'P 1'
#
loop_
_entity.id
_entity.type
_entity.pdbx_description
1 polymer ?
#
loop_
_entity_poly.entity_id
_entity_poly.type
_entity_poly.pdbx_seq_one_letter_code
_entity_poly.pdbx_strand_id
1 'polypeptide(L)'
;MPLIPIQRLTSQTTNVVAADTRAGAVTALLAGSAPNVVNVGNAPTIWPQPSKFDNDNTVLAAAPDPQFVWTQNAFIPGETHGFAAASVTIPLTIGIVNDFLIALTVFADNAVTARIQAFSPLSLSLFPVPGLDVDLQAGSLNPITGITTDVANPYNWQKTRFYSIPASLGLISVALSVTFVFSFQVTNYLTNGAINTAGLSFAADIYQSTIL
;
A
#
# COMPACT_ATOMS: atom_id res chain seq x y z
N MET A 1 19.59 15.88 -7.70
CA MET A 1 19.99 14.56 -8.22
C MET A 1 18.87 14.05 -9.12
N PRO A 2 19.18 13.43 -10.27
CA PRO A 2 18.18 12.82 -11.13
C PRO A 2 17.48 11.66 -10.39
N LEU A 3 16.16 11.56 -10.56
CA LEU A 3 15.35 10.44 -10.07
C LEU A 3 15.12 9.45 -11.21
N ILE A 4 15.47 8.19 -10.98
CA ILE A 4 15.25 7.09 -11.91
C ILE A 4 14.00 6.33 -11.44
N PRO A 5 12.95 6.19 -12.27
CA PRO A 5 11.79 5.38 -11.93
C PRO A 5 12.19 3.91 -11.81
N ILE A 6 11.79 3.27 -10.71
CA ILE A 6 12.07 1.85 -10.47
C ILE A 6 10.81 1.02 -10.68
N GLN A 7 9.71 1.39 -10.03
CA GLN A 7 8.47 0.63 -10.09
C GLN A 7 7.27 1.51 -9.70
N ARG A 8 6.12 1.25 -10.33
CA ARG A 8 4.80 1.56 -9.80
C ARG A 8 4.16 0.26 -9.34
N LEU A 9 4.04 0.09 -8.03
CA LEU A 9 3.37 -1.06 -7.42
C LEU A 9 1.89 -0.71 -7.22
N THR A 10 0.99 -1.47 -7.83
CA THR A 10 -0.46 -1.27 -7.64
C THR A 10 -1.09 -2.47 -6.93
N SER A 11 -2.19 -2.26 -6.22
CA SER A 11 -2.98 -3.35 -5.62
C SER A 11 -3.55 -4.24 -6.72
N GLN A 12 -3.17 -5.52 -6.72
CA GLN A 12 -3.69 -6.51 -7.65
C GLN A 12 -4.03 -7.80 -6.91
N THR A 13 -5.00 -8.54 -7.44
CA THR A 13 -5.29 -9.91 -6.99
C THR A 13 -4.12 -10.89 -7.14
N THR A 14 -3.10 -10.51 -7.91
CA THR A 14 -1.91 -11.32 -8.17
C THR A 14 -0.68 -10.94 -7.33
N ASN A 15 -0.77 -9.94 -6.44
CA ASN A 15 0.39 -9.51 -5.65
C ASN A 15 0.10 -9.13 -4.19
N VAL A 16 -1.18 -9.01 -3.80
CA VAL A 16 -1.56 -8.68 -2.42
C VAL A 16 -1.85 -9.94 -1.62
N VAL A 17 -1.21 -10.04 -0.45
CA VAL A 17 -1.50 -11.04 0.57
C VAL A 17 -2.28 -10.37 1.70
N ALA A 18 -3.33 -11.03 2.16
CA ALA A 18 -4.16 -10.62 3.27
C ALA A 18 -4.11 -11.62 4.43
N ALA A 19 -4.36 -11.11 5.64
CA ALA A 19 -4.48 -11.88 6.88
C ALA A 19 -5.35 -11.12 7.88
N ASP A 20 -5.57 -11.66 9.08
CA ASP A 20 -6.33 -10.98 10.14
C ASP A 20 -5.66 -9.67 10.60
N THR A 21 -4.33 -9.62 10.55
CA THR A 21 -3.54 -8.46 10.99
C THR A 21 -2.52 -8.05 9.94
N ARG A 22 -2.16 -6.77 9.92
CA ARG A 22 -1.09 -6.22 9.07
C ARG A 22 0.22 -6.98 9.25
N ALA A 23 0.59 -7.28 10.50
CA ALA A 23 1.79 -8.05 10.80
C ALA A 23 1.72 -9.47 10.22
N GLY A 24 0.57 -10.15 10.37
CA GLY A 24 0.34 -11.46 9.77
C GLY A 24 0.46 -11.44 8.24
N ALA A 25 -0.09 -10.41 7.58
CA ALA A 25 0.00 -10.26 6.13
C ALA A 25 1.46 -10.05 5.67
N VAL A 26 2.24 -9.23 6.39
CA VAL A 26 3.67 -9.04 6.11
C VAL A 26 4.45 -10.33 6.30
N THR A 27 4.23 -11.06 7.40
CA THR A 27 4.89 -12.36 7.64
C THR A 27 4.54 -13.37 6.54
N ALA A 28 3.26 -13.47 6.17
CA ALA A 28 2.82 -14.39 5.11
C ALA A 28 3.44 -14.03 3.75
N LEU A 29 3.48 -12.74 3.40
CA LEU A 29 4.11 -12.24 2.19
C LEU A 29 5.61 -12.57 2.14
N LEU A 30 6.35 -12.28 3.22
CA LEU A 30 7.78 -12.54 3.31
C LEU A 30 8.11 -14.04 3.34
N ALA A 31 7.18 -14.87 3.80
CA ALA A 31 7.26 -16.32 3.73
C ALA A 31 6.93 -16.88 2.32
N GLY A 32 6.56 -16.03 1.36
CA GLY A 32 6.25 -16.44 -0.01
C GLY A 32 4.84 -17.01 -0.20
N SER A 33 3.89 -16.65 0.67
CA SER A 33 2.50 -17.06 0.51
C SER A 33 1.92 -16.53 -0.80
N ALA A 34 1.08 -17.34 -1.44
CA ALA A 34 0.34 -16.90 -2.61
C ALA A 34 -0.64 -15.76 -2.27
N PRO A 35 -0.87 -14.81 -3.20
CA PRO A 35 -1.95 -13.83 -3.08
C PRO A 35 -3.30 -14.50 -2.82
N ASN A 36 -4.10 -13.91 -1.94
CA ASN A 36 -5.35 -14.49 -1.44
C ASN A 36 -6.47 -13.45 -1.32
N VAL A 37 -6.43 -12.42 -2.16
CA VAL A 37 -7.48 -11.40 -2.25
C VAL A 37 -8.27 -11.53 -3.55
N VAL A 38 -9.48 -10.98 -3.55
CA VAL A 38 -10.34 -10.88 -4.73
C VAL A 38 -10.54 -9.43 -5.14
N ASN A 39 -10.82 -9.20 -6.42
CA ASN A 39 -11.19 -7.87 -6.90
C ASN A 39 -12.68 -7.65 -6.63
N VAL A 40 -12.98 -6.73 -5.73
CA VAL A 40 -14.36 -6.38 -5.35
C VAL A 40 -14.97 -5.27 -6.22
N GLY A 41 -14.18 -4.73 -7.16
CA GLY A 41 -14.58 -3.65 -8.04
C GLY A 41 -14.98 -2.37 -7.30
N ASN A 42 -15.57 -1.42 -8.02
CA ASN A 42 -16.28 -0.28 -7.41
C ASN A 42 -17.74 -0.68 -7.22
N ALA A 43 -17.98 -1.65 -6.34
CA ALA A 43 -19.30 -2.21 -6.04
C ALA A 43 -20.38 -1.14 -5.75
N PRO A 44 -20.09 -0.01 -5.07
CA PRO A 44 -21.11 1.02 -4.86
C PRO A 44 -21.15 2.07 -6.00
N THR A 45 -20.28 1.98 -7.02
CA THR A 45 -20.15 2.88 -8.18
C THR A 45 -19.84 4.36 -7.87
N ILE A 46 -19.54 4.64 -6.61
CA ILE A 46 -19.35 5.99 -6.05
C ILE A 46 -17.96 6.18 -5.45
N TRP A 47 -17.14 5.12 -5.37
CA TRP A 47 -15.77 5.26 -4.91
C TRP A 47 -14.93 6.03 -5.94
N PRO A 48 -14.05 6.94 -5.49
CA PRO A 48 -13.01 7.47 -6.35
C PRO A 48 -12.14 6.32 -6.85
N GLN A 49 -11.93 6.23 -8.16
CA GLN A 49 -11.12 5.19 -8.78
C GLN A 49 -9.73 5.73 -9.10
N PRO A 50 -8.67 5.26 -8.39
CA PRO A 50 -7.30 5.55 -8.81
C PRO A 50 -7.08 4.95 -10.20
N SER A 51 -6.73 5.79 -11.16
CA SER A 51 -6.45 5.41 -12.54
C SER A 51 -5.30 6.25 -13.09
N LYS A 52 -4.57 5.69 -14.05
CA LYS A 52 -3.57 6.43 -14.82
C LYS A 52 -4.24 7.38 -15.81
N PHE A 53 -3.51 8.40 -16.22
CA PHE A 53 -3.93 9.23 -17.35
C PHE A 53 -3.91 8.40 -18.64
N ASP A 54 -4.89 8.64 -19.51
CA ASP A 54 -5.03 7.94 -20.80
C ASP A 54 -3.80 8.10 -21.71
N ASN A 55 -3.03 9.18 -21.51
CA ASN A 55 -1.81 9.50 -22.23
C ASN A 55 -0.54 9.40 -21.37
N ASP A 56 -0.57 8.65 -20.26
CA ASP A 56 0.64 8.36 -19.48
C ASP A 56 1.68 7.65 -20.37
N ASN A 57 2.71 8.40 -20.73
CA ASN A 57 3.81 7.95 -21.60
C ASN A 57 5.12 7.74 -20.80
N THR A 58 5.01 7.62 -19.47
CA THR A 58 6.16 7.41 -18.60
C THR A 58 6.59 5.93 -18.57
N VAL A 59 7.78 5.67 -18.05
CA VAL A 59 8.28 4.29 -17.83
C VAL A 59 7.35 3.49 -16.89
N LEU A 60 6.62 4.17 -16.01
CA LEU A 60 5.71 3.56 -15.05
C LEU A 60 4.33 3.21 -15.66
N ALA A 61 4.03 3.65 -16.88
CA ALA A 61 2.74 3.46 -17.54
C ALA A 61 2.39 1.98 -17.83
N ALA A 62 3.40 1.10 -17.81
CA ALA A 62 3.25 -0.34 -17.95
C ALA A 62 2.54 -0.99 -16.76
N ALA A 63 2.53 -0.33 -15.59
CA ALA A 63 1.77 -0.83 -14.45
C ALA A 63 0.26 -0.77 -14.72
N PRO A 64 -0.50 -1.80 -14.35
CA PRO A 64 -1.97 -1.78 -14.44
C PRO A 64 -2.55 -0.82 -13.40
N ASP A 65 -3.77 -0.34 -13.67
CA ASP A 65 -4.52 0.46 -12.70
C ASP A 65 -4.78 -0.32 -11.41
N PRO A 66 -4.73 0.34 -10.23
CA PRO A 66 -5.04 -0.29 -8.95
C PRO A 66 -6.43 -0.95 -8.91
N GLN A 67 -6.49 -2.22 -8.52
CA GLN A 67 -7.74 -2.90 -8.22
C GLN A 67 -8.19 -2.61 -6.80
N PHE A 68 -9.50 -2.56 -6.57
CA PHE A 68 -10.06 -2.63 -5.23
C PHE A 68 -10.02 -4.08 -4.78
N VAL A 69 -9.18 -4.38 -3.79
CA VAL A 69 -8.96 -5.71 -3.27
C VAL A 69 -9.59 -5.88 -1.88
N TRP A 70 -10.11 -7.07 -1.62
CA TRP A 70 -10.59 -7.51 -0.31
C TRP A 70 -10.39 -9.02 -0.13
N THR A 71 -10.71 -9.56 1.04
CA THR A 71 -10.58 -10.99 1.34
C THR A 71 -11.71 -11.84 0.73
N GLN A 72 -12.87 -11.25 0.45
CA GLN A 72 -14.01 -11.91 -0.20
C GLN A 72 -14.91 -10.93 -0.98
N ASN A 73 -15.73 -11.47 -1.89
CA ASN A 73 -16.69 -10.67 -2.67
C ASN A 73 -17.90 -10.22 -1.85
N ALA A 74 -18.29 -11.01 -0.84
CA ALA A 74 -19.41 -10.68 0.03
C ALA A 74 -18.90 -9.84 1.20
N PHE A 75 -19.28 -8.56 1.22
CA PHE A 75 -18.89 -7.64 2.28
C PHE A 75 -19.60 -7.97 3.58
N ILE A 76 -18.84 -8.08 4.68
CA ILE A 76 -19.39 -8.21 6.02
C ILE A 76 -19.08 -6.89 6.76
N PRO A 77 -20.08 -6.12 7.20
CA PRO A 77 -19.85 -4.87 7.91
C PRO A 77 -19.04 -5.06 9.19
N GLY A 78 -18.07 -4.18 9.43
CA GLY A 78 -17.28 -4.19 10.66
C GLY A 78 -16.03 -5.07 10.64
N GLU A 79 -15.68 -5.65 9.49
CA GLU A 79 -14.46 -6.43 9.34
C GLU A 79 -13.21 -5.57 9.37
N THR A 80 -12.11 -6.20 9.78
CA THR A 80 -10.80 -5.58 9.81
C THR A 80 -9.77 -6.60 9.36
N HIS A 81 -9.02 -6.25 8.32
CA HIS A 81 -8.03 -7.15 7.71
C HIS A 81 -6.70 -6.44 7.48
N GLY A 82 -5.63 -7.22 7.57
CA GLY A 82 -4.30 -6.84 7.18
C GLY A 82 -4.05 -7.17 5.71
N PHE A 83 -3.30 -6.31 5.02
CA PHE A 83 -2.88 -6.48 3.64
C PHE A 83 -1.40 -6.14 3.50
N ALA A 84 -0.70 -6.82 2.60
CA ALA A 84 0.69 -6.53 2.29
C ALA A 84 0.99 -6.80 0.80
N ALA A 85 1.85 -5.96 0.22
CA ALA A 85 2.47 -6.17 -1.08
C ALA A 85 3.92 -5.71 -1.05
N ALA A 86 4.76 -6.32 -1.89
CA ALA A 86 6.18 -6.00 -1.97
C ALA A 86 6.53 -5.36 -3.32
N SER A 87 7.51 -4.46 -3.29
CA SER A 87 8.19 -4.01 -4.50
C SER A 87 8.97 -5.16 -5.15
N VAL A 88 9.48 -4.93 -6.35
CA VAL A 88 10.59 -5.72 -6.88
C VAL A 88 11.79 -5.62 -5.95
N THR A 89 12.66 -6.62 -6.00
CA THR A 89 13.97 -6.54 -5.34
C THR A 89 14.88 -5.59 -6.11
N ILE A 90 15.36 -4.55 -5.43
CA ILE A 90 16.17 -3.48 -6.01
C ILE A 90 17.63 -3.69 -5.59
N PRO A 91 18.57 -3.90 -6.54
CA PRO A 91 19.98 -4.01 -6.22
C PRO A 91 20.53 -2.69 -5.68
N LEU A 92 21.33 -2.75 -4.62
CA LEU A 92 21.98 -1.59 -4.03
C LEU A 92 23.41 -1.47 -4.56
N THR A 93 23.82 -0.23 -4.82
CA THR A 93 25.17 0.05 -5.32
C THR A 93 26.13 0.25 -4.15
N ILE A 94 27.26 -0.46 -4.18
CA ILE A 94 28.31 -0.37 -3.16
C ILE A 94 29.05 0.96 -3.30
N GLY A 95 29.43 1.54 -2.16
CA GLY A 95 30.29 2.73 -2.13
C GLY A 95 29.57 4.04 -2.43
N ILE A 96 28.25 4.02 -2.64
CA ILE A 96 27.41 5.21 -2.75
C ILE A 96 26.25 5.16 -1.75
N VAL A 97 25.66 6.33 -1.50
CA VAL A 97 24.42 6.46 -0.75
C VAL A 97 23.26 6.00 -1.64
N ASN A 98 22.43 5.10 -1.13
CA ASN A 98 21.26 4.60 -1.85
C ASN A 98 20.00 5.31 -1.34
N ASP A 99 19.62 6.37 -2.06
CA ASP A 99 18.47 7.21 -1.74
C ASP A 99 17.28 6.89 -2.65
N PHE A 100 16.09 6.95 -2.07
CA PHE A 100 14.82 6.67 -2.72
C PHE A 100 13.82 7.79 -2.46
N LEU A 101 12.90 7.98 -3.40
CA LEU A 101 11.65 8.70 -3.18
C LEU A 101 10.50 7.71 -3.37
N ILE A 102 9.65 7.59 -2.35
CA ILE A 102 8.46 6.74 -2.40
C ILE A 102 7.24 7.65 -2.33
N ALA A 103 6.34 7.54 -3.30
CA ALA A 103 5.07 8.24 -3.34
C ALA A 103 3.93 7.22 -3.30
N LEU A 104 3.17 7.21 -2.22
CA LEU A 104 2.08 6.29 -1.95
C LEU A 104 0.74 7.01 -2.07
N THR A 105 -0.19 6.43 -2.82
CA THR A 105 -1.60 6.82 -2.88
C THR A 105 -2.45 5.65 -2.42
N VAL A 106 -3.37 5.89 -1.48
CA VAL A 106 -4.21 4.86 -0.86
C VAL A 106 -5.66 5.31 -0.83
N PHE A 107 -6.50 4.45 -1.36
CA PHE A 107 -7.91 4.39 -1.07
C PHE A 107 -8.18 3.26 -0.08
N ALA A 108 -8.94 3.56 0.96
CA ALA A 108 -9.56 2.57 1.82
C ALA A 108 -10.97 3.05 2.10
N ASP A 109 -11.90 2.10 2.22
CA ASP A 109 -13.31 2.40 2.44
C ASP A 109 -13.48 3.31 3.67
N ASN A 110 -13.27 2.88 4.92
CA ASN A 110 -13.46 3.81 6.04
C ASN A 110 -12.18 4.20 6.77
N ALA A 111 -11.41 3.21 7.22
CA ALA A 111 -10.21 3.45 7.98
C ALA A 111 -9.03 2.61 7.47
N VAL A 112 -7.85 3.20 7.53
CA VAL A 112 -6.60 2.54 7.18
C VAL A 112 -5.46 2.99 8.08
N THR A 113 -4.63 2.04 8.49
CA THR A 113 -3.28 2.31 8.98
C THR A 113 -2.29 1.70 8.00
N ALA A 114 -1.58 2.54 7.25
CA ALA A 114 -0.53 2.13 6.32
C ALA A 114 0.85 2.18 6.99
N ARG A 115 1.77 1.33 6.53
CA ARG A 115 3.18 1.33 6.94
C ARG A 115 4.05 0.82 5.81
N ILE A 116 5.18 1.48 5.59
CA ILE A 116 6.19 1.12 4.59
C ILE A 116 7.43 0.63 5.34
N GLN A 117 7.95 -0.54 4.98
CA GLN A 117 9.13 -1.14 5.59
C GLN A 117 10.14 -1.54 4.52
N ALA A 118 11.42 -1.48 4.81
CA ALA A 118 12.48 -1.89 3.91
C ALA A 118 13.11 -3.19 4.42
N PHE A 119 13.15 -4.23 3.59
CA PHE A 119 13.70 -5.54 3.94
C PHE A 119 14.91 -5.90 3.08
N SER A 120 15.89 -6.53 3.71
CA SER A 120 16.94 -7.28 3.01
C SER A 120 16.38 -8.64 2.57
N PRO A 121 16.38 -8.97 1.27
CA PRO A 121 15.85 -10.24 0.77
C PRO A 121 16.72 -11.44 1.18
N LEU A 122 17.99 -11.22 1.55
CA LEU A 122 18.90 -12.31 1.95
C LEU A 122 18.67 -12.79 3.38
N SER A 123 18.26 -11.89 4.27
CA SER A 123 18.16 -12.14 5.72
C SER A 123 16.75 -11.96 6.27
N LEU A 124 15.80 -11.50 5.45
CA LEU A 124 14.47 -11.03 5.87
C LEU A 124 14.55 -10.03 7.03
N SER A 125 15.68 -9.33 7.15
CA SER A 125 15.92 -8.36 8.20
C SER A 125 15.50 -6.98 7.73
N LEU A 126 14.95 -6.19 8.65
CA LEU A 126 14.59 -4.80 8.39
C LEU A 126 15.86 -3.96 8.18
N PHE A 127 15.88 -3.15 7.12
CA PHE A 127 16.76 -2.00 7.04
C PHE A 127 16.17 -0.89 7.91
N PRO A 128 16.89 -0.42 8.94
CA PRO A 128 16.43 0.72 9.72
C PRO A 128 16.57 1.98 8.86
N VAL A 129 15.47 2.42 8.27
CA VAL A 129 15.42 3.61 7.41
C VAL A 129 14.67 4.72 8.13
N PRO A 130 15.31 5.86 8.43
CA PRO A 130 14.63 6.99 9.06
C PRO A 130 13.36 7.40 8.29
N GLY A 131 12.25 7.51 9.02
CA GLY A 131 10.95 7.90 8.47
C GLY A 131 10.14 6.75 7.85
N LEU A 132 10.75 5.61 7.53
CA LEU A 132 10.01 4.37 7.27
C LEU A 132 9.69 3.66 8.60
N ASP A 133 8.88 2.60 8.52
CA ASP A 133 8.39 1.83 9.67
C ASP A 133 7.54 2.64 10.68
N VAL A 134 6.85 3.66 10.17
CA VAL A 134 5.93 4.51 10.93
C VAL A 134 4.48 4.23 10.50
N ASP A 135 3.55 4.32 11.44
CA ASP A 135 2.11 4.19 11.15
C ASP A 135 1.55 5.49 10.55
N LEU A 136 0.97 5.36 9.36
CA LEU A 136 0.22 6.42 8.68
C LEU A 136 -1.26 6.13 8.85
N GLN A 137 -1.93 6.89 9.71
CA GLN A 137 -3.31 6.63 10.12
C GLN A 137 -4.29 7.53 9.39
N ALA A 138 -5.40 6.96 8.92
CA ALA A 138 -6.56 7.68 8.44
C ALA A 138 -7.82 7.01 8.96
N GLY A 139 -8.58 7.72 9.82
CA GLY A 139 -9.76 7.17 10.48
C GLY A 139 -9.42 6.32 11.71
N SER A 140 -10.46 5.75 12.32
CA SER A 140 -10.37 4.91 13.51
C SER A 140 -10.54 3.46 13.09
N LEU A 141 -9.69 2.53 13.51
CA LEU A 141 -9.90 1.10 13.20
C LEU A 141 -11.03 0.47 14.05
N ASN A 142 -11.72 1.24 14.89
CA ASN A 142 -12.93 0.77 15.57
C ASN A 142 -14.14 0.86 14.62
N PRO A 143 -14.75 -0.27 14.21
CA PRO A 143 -15.82 -0.28 13.21
C PRO A 143 -17.11 0.42 13.67
N ILE A 144 -17.33 0.58 14.97
CA ILE A 144 -18.50 1.29 15.53
C ILE A 144 -18.44 2.79 15.19
N THR A 145 -17.25 3.33 14.92
CA THR A 145 -17.05 4.74 14.59
C THR A 145 -17.86 5.20 13.36
N GLY A 146 -18.21 4.31 12.43
CA GLY A 146 -19.02 4.68 11.25
C GLY A 146 -20.44 5.14 11.56
N ILE A 147 -21.02 4.69 12.66
CA ILE A 147 -22.39 5.05 13.07
C ILE A 147 -22.52 6.54 13.37
N THR A 148 -21.40 7.23 13.67
CA THR A 148 -21.37 8.66 13.98
C THR A 148 -20.56 9.48 13.00
N THR A 149 -19.49 8.92 12.42
CA THR A 149 -18.55 9.67 11.57
C THR A 149 -18.82 9.55 10.07
N ASP A 150 -19.64 8.59 9.65
CA ASP A 150 -19.88 8.28 8.24
C ASP A 150 -21.37 8.36 7.88
N VAL A 151 -22.04 9.35 8.46
CA VAL A 151 -23.50 9.55 8.38
C VAL A 151 -23.93 10.58 7.34
N ALA A 152 -22.98 11.34 6.77
CA ALA A 152 -23.26 12.34 5.74
C ALA A 152 -22.05 12.57 4.81
N ASN A 153 -22.34 13.02 3.59
CA ASN A 153 -21.32 13.40 2.61
C ASN A 153 -20.49 14.63 3.06
N PRO A 154 -19.18 14.69 2.74
CA PRO A 154 -18.41 13.64 2.10
C PRO A 154 -18.02 12.53 3.09
N TYR A 155 -18.30 11.29 2.72
CA TYR A 155 -18.02 10.10 3.52
C TYR A 155 -16.51 9.81 3.56
N ASN A 156 -16.07 9.03 4.55
CA ASN A 156 -14.66 8.65 4.66
C ASN A 156 -14.19 7.77 3.48
N TRP A 157 -15.11 7.03 2.86
CA TRP A 157 -14.90 6.25 1.63
C TRP A 157 -14.92 7.07 0.35
N GLN A 158 -14.88 8.40 0.45
CA GLN A 158 -14.68 9.29 -0.70
C GLN A 158 -13.30 9.95 -0.70
N LYS A 159 -12.47 9.68 0.31
CA LYS A 159 -11.13 10.27 0.43
C LYS A 159 -10.10 9.38 -0.28
N THR A 160 -9.14 10.00 -0.93
CA THR A 160 -7.89 9.33 -1.32
C THR A 160 -6.76 9.97 -0.54
N ARG A 161 -5.89 9.15 0.04
CA ARG A 161 -4.80 9.58 0.91
C ARG A 161 -3.50 9.50 0.13
N PHE A 162 -2.61 10.46 0.35
CA PHE A 162 -1.30 10.51 -0.29
C PHE A 162 -0.20 10.68 0.76
N TYR A 163 0.95 10.07 0.50
CA TYR A 163 2.13 10.19 1.34
C TYR A 163 3.38 10.10 0.47
N SER A 164 4.30 11.04 0.63
CA SER A 164 5.58 11.01 -0.08
C SER A 164 6.71 11.10 0.94
N ILE A 165 7.71 10.24 0.81
CA ILE A 165 8.84 10.18 1.73
C ILE A 165 10.16 9.97 0.99
N PRO A 166 11.19 10.80 1.26
CA PRO A 166 12.56 10.44 0.95
C PRO A 166 13.05 9.36 1.93
N ALA A 167 13.68 8.31 1.42
CA ALA A 167 14.21 7.21 2.19
C ALA A 167 15.68 7.00 1.84
N SER A 168 16.57 7.05 2.83
CA SER A 168 18.00 6.82 2.64
C SER A 168 18.44 5.54 3.34
N LEU A 169 19.04 4.61 2.58
CA LEU A 169 19.68 3.42 3.15
C LEU A 169 21.12 3.70 3.62
N GLY A 170 21.61 4.93 3.44
CA GLY A 170 22.98 5.29 3.74
C GLY A 170 23.99 4.64 2.81
N LEU A 171 25.25 4.63 3.25
CA LEU A 171 26.37 4.04 2.51
C LEU A 171 26.35 2.52 2.63
N ILE A 172 26.27 1.84 1.49
CA ILE A 172 26.29 0.38 1.43
C ILE A 172 27.72 -0.11 1.19
N SER A 173 28.23 -0.95 2.09
CA SER A 173 29.62 -1.47 2.06
C SER A 173 29.75 -2.87 1.46
N VAL A 174 28.65 -3.59 1.28
CA VAL A 174 28.60 -4.95 0.74
C VAL A 174 27.45 -5.08 -0.26
N ALA A 175 27.58 -5.96 -1.25
CA ALA A 175 26.53 -6.18 -2.26
C ALA A 175 25.24 -6.63 -1.58
N LEU A 176 24.20 -5.79 -1.65
CA LEU A 176 22.90 -6.04 -1.04
C LEU A 176 21.79 -5.68 -2.00
N SER A 177 20.56 -6.02 -1.62
CA SER A 177 19.37 -5.57 -2.30
C SER A 177 18.33 -5.15 -1.26
N VAL A 178 17.37 -4.35 -1.66
CA VAL A 178 16.25 -3.92 -0.81
C VAL A 178 14.93 -4.31 -1.47
N THR A 179 13.96 -4.68 -0.65
CA THR A 179 12.56 -4.81 -1.03
C THR A 179 11.72 -3.95 -0.11
N PHE A 180 10.90 -3.06 -0.65
CA PHE A 180 9.96 -2.27 0.13
C PHE A 180 8.65 -3.03 0.26
N VAL A 181 8.20 -3.23 1.50
CA VAL A 181 6.90 -3.83 1.82
C VAL A 181 5.94 -2.73 2.23
N PHE A 182 4.82 -2.67 1.52
CA PHE A 182 3.71 -1.78 1.77
C PHE A 182 2.63 -2.60 2.46
N SER A 183 2.26 -2.19 3.67
CA SER A 183 1.32 -2.94 4.51
C SER A 183 0.23 -2.03 5.05
N PHE A 184 -0.97 -2.60 5.20
CA PHE A 184 -2.18 -1.89 5.55
C PHE A 184 -2.96 -2.69 6.58
N GLN A 185 -3.50 -2.04 7.60
CA GLN A 185 -4.64 -2.55 8.36
C GLN A 185 -5.85 -1.73 7.93
N VAL A 186 -6.89 -2.37 7.40
CA VAL A 186 -8.07 -1.70 6.85
C VAL A 186 -9.30 -2.20 7.57
N THR A 187 -10.20 -1.28 7.91
CA THR A 187 -11.48 -1.57 8.55
C THR A 187 -12.60 -1.01 7.70
N ASN A 188 -13.60 -1.85 7.38
CA ASN A 188 -14.89 -1.35 6.94
C ASN A 188 -15.82 -1.16 8.15
N TYR A 189 -16.53 -0.04 8.21
CA TYR A 189 -17.35 0.31 9.35
C TYR A 189 -18.71 -0.38 9.35
N LEU A 190 -19.32 -0.40 10.54
CA LEU A 190 -20.76 -0.53 10.69
C LEU A 190 -21.41 0.78 10.22
N THR A 191 -22.50 0.65 9.47
CA THR A 191 -23.25 1.78 8.91
C THR A 191 -24.70 1.73 9.38
N ASN A 192 -25.28 2.91 9.67
CA ASN A 192 -26.73 3.09 9.87
C ASN A 192 -27.40 3.76 8.64
N GLY A 193 -26.65 3.89 7.54
CA GLY A 193 -27.04 4.59 6.32
C GLY A 193 -26.81 3.74 5.07
N ALA A 194 -26.07 4.27 4.09
CA ALA A 194 -25.78 3.57 2.84
C ALA A 194 -24.99 2.27 3.08
N ILE A 195 -25.15 1.30 2.16
CA ILE A 195 -24.37 0.06 2.16
C ILE A 195 -22.89 0.43 2.14
N ASN A 196 -22.19 0.01 3.19
CA ASN A 196 -20.76 0.25 3.35
C ASN A 196 -20.03 -1.00 2.86
N THR A 197 -19.46 -0.90 1.67
CA THR A 197 -18.70 -1.99 1.04
C THR A 197 -17.35 -2.15 1.75
N ALA A 198 -16.41 -2.93 1.21
CA ALA A 198 -15.08 -3.04 1.81
C ALA A 198 -14.06 -3.14 0.70
N GLY A 199 -13.00 -2.33 0.76
CA GLY A 199 -12.01 -2.30 -0.31
C GLY A 199 -10.78 -1.51 0.08
N LEU A 200 -9.64 -2.03 -0.35
CA LEU A 200 -8.35 -1.37 -0.36
C LEU A 200 -7.91 -1.21 -1.81
N SER A 201 -7.46 -0.02 -2.19
CA SER A 201 -6.80 0.20 -3.47
C SER A 201 -5.60 1.12 -3.27
N PHE A 202 -4.46 0.80 -3.86
CA PHE A 202 -3.26 1.64 -3.70
C PHE A 202 -2.36 1.62 -4.93
N ALA A 203 -1.57 2.68 -5.04
CA ALA A 203 -0.42 2.78 -5.95
C ALA A 203 0.78 3.33 -5.17
N ALA A 204 1.95 2.73 -5.36
CA ALA A 204 3.20 3.21 -4.81
C ALA A 204 4.24 3.36 -5.91
N ASP A 205 4.64 4.60 -6.19
CA ASP A 205 5.72 4.90 -7.11
C ASP A 205 7.04 4.96 -6.33
N ILE A 206 8.02 4.22 -6.82
CA ILE A 206 9.35 4.11 -6.23
C ILE A 206 10.36 4.65 -7.23
N TYR A 207 11.14 5.63 -6.81
CA TYR A 207 12.24 6.20 -7.56
C TYR A 207 13.54 6.04 -6.79
N GLN A 208 14.64 5.84 -7.49
CA GLN A 208 15.99 5.87 -6.91
C GLN A 208 16.70 7.15 -7.35
N SER A 209 17.36 7.80 -6.41
CA SER A 209 18.21 8.96 -6.68
C SER A 209 19.63 8.46 -6.93
N THR A 210 20.21 8.80 -8.08
CA THR A 210 21.60 8.43 -8.39
C THR A 210 22.52 9.64 -8.27
N ILE A 211 23.63 9.45 -7.58
CA ILE A 211 24.81 10.32 -7.71
C ILE A 211 25.54 9.81 -8.95
N LEU A 212 25.60 10.63 -10.01
CA LEU A 212 26.49 10.39 -11.15
C LEU A 212 27.93 10.75 -10.77
#